data_AF-A0A2P7YX56-F1
#
_entry.id   AF-A0A2P7YX56-F1
#
_cell.length_a   1.000
_cell.length_b   1.000
_cell.length_c   1.000
_cell.angle_alpha   90.00
_cell.angle_beta   90.00
_cell.angle_gamma   90.00
#
_symmetry.space_group_name_H-M   'P 1'
#
loop_
_entity.id
_entity.type
_entity.pdbx_description
1 polymer ?
#
loop_
_entity_poly.entity_id
_entity_poly.type
_entity_poly.pdbx_seq_one_letter_code
_entity_poly.pdbx_strand_id
1 'polypeptide(L)'
;MALPSLSLVLKIATAPWVILKTTFEYYVTGTVYTQTDPEFDSLAKNLNVATAIHLAQGIRGRDADLVMGLMYSYFARYKNMPAVLGLPHYGEKVVDEETLAWLVKPEGAKKALLYFHGGGYLFPFAPQQFAGMIGVWYAVDSEKRQDLAIAMLDYLVTSHEKYYPTQIYEAVKAYRQLVDQGYEVIPMGDSAGGNLALAVARFAAYPTEAEAQFSRYTDFNWDFLPLPPPKTLVLIAPWVHTDKGAAIYPGVNHDGDFIRLSVNSKGDLYITGLDRKSVAPFVDFNGTTYEDHWAKVPAFVDGAILYIYGERELLRGSQELFAKEKDKGTFTTKMQPGGIHDAMFVVDVLDINLKKGMADVVAGKHRSKFNFGAVGEFLDSRL
;
A
#
# COMPACT_ATOMS: atom_id res chain seq x y z
N MET A 1 -11.02 -3.56 -27.10
CA MET A 1 -10.17 -2.72 -26.23
C MET A 1 -10.95 -1.45 -25.94
N ALA A 2 -11.17 -1.11 -24.67
CA ALA A 2 -11.90 0.12 -24.32
C ALA A 2 -11.09 1.35 -24.75
N LEU A 3 -11.78 2.40 -25.23
CA LEU A 3 -11.11 3.66 -25.56
C LEU A 3 -10.83 4.45 -24.27
N PRO A 4 -9.64 5.09 -24.15
CA PRO A 4 -9.33 5.92 -23.00
C PRO A 4 -10.33 7.08 -22.88
N SER A 5 -10.57 7.54 -21.65
CA SER A 5 -11.40 8.71 -21.39
C SER A 5 -10.79 9.96 -22.03
N LEU A 6 -11.65 10.93 -22.38
CA LEU A 6 -11.18 12.22 -22.91
C LEU A 6 -10.18 12.90 -21.95
N SER A 7 -10.42 12.78 -20.65
CA SER A 7 -9.53 13.27 -19.60
C SER A 7 -8.13 12.66 -19.69
N LEU A 8 -8.03 11.34 -19.85
CA LEU A 8 -6.75 10.65 -20.04
C LEU A 8 -6.09 11.04 -21.37
N VAL A 9 -6.84 11.11 -22.46
CA VAL A 9 -6.33 11.54 -23.77
C VAL A 9 -5.71 12.94 -23.71
N LEU A 10 -6.37 13.89 -23.04
CA LEU A 10 -5.86 15.25 -22.87
C LEU A 10 -4.57 15.28 -22.04
N LYS A 11 -4.46 14.43 -21.01
CA LYS A 11 -3.22 14.32 -20.22
C LYS A 11 -2.09 13.68 -21.03
N ILE A 12 -2.37 12.67 -21.85
CA ILE A 12 -1.39 12.09 -22.77
C ILE A 12 -0.90 13.16 -23.76
N ALA A 13 -1.80 13.93 -24.36
CA ALA A 13 -1.46 14.98 -25.33
C ALA A 13 -0.59 16.10 -24.72
N THR A 14 -0.71 16.34 -23.41
CA THR A 14 0.06 17.35 -22.67
C THR A 14 1.29 16.80 -21.96
N ALA A 15 1.52 15.49 -21.97
CA ALA A 15 2.70 14.86 -21.35
C ALA A 15 4.05 15.35 -21.94
N PRO A 16 4.20 15.61 -23.26
CA PRO A 16 5.45 16.15 -23.80
C PRO A 16 5.88 17.47 -23.16
N TRP A 17 4.92 18.34 -22.81
CA TRP A 17 5.22 19.58 -22.09
C TRP A 17 5.80 19.30 -20.70
N VAL A 18 5.25 18.34 -19.97
CA VAL A 18 5.75 17.95 -18.64
C VAL A 18 7.17 17.40 -18.75
N ILE A 19 7.45 16.59 -19.77
CA ILE A 19 8.79 16.04 -20.03
C ILE A 19 9.79 17.16 -20.31
N LEU A 20 9.45 18.09 -21.22
CA LEU A 20 10.32 19.23 -21.57
C LEU A 20 10.57 20.13 -20.36
N LYS A 21 9.51 20.50 -19.64
CA LYS A 21 9.60 21.33 -18.43
C LYS A 21 10.48 20.68 -17.37
N THR A 22 10.24 19.41 -17.05
CA THR A 22 10.99 18.68 -16.01
C THR A 22 12.45 18.51 -16.40
N THR A 23 12.75 18.28 -17.69
CA THR A 23 14.12 18.19 -18.20
C THR A 23 14.85 19.52 -18.04
N PHE A 24 14.20 20.63 -18.40
CA PHE A 24 14.75 21.97 -18.23
C PHE A 24 15.02 22.26 -16.75
N GLU A 25 14.03 22.06 -15.88
CA GLU A 25 14.18 22.28 -14.44
C GLU A 25 15.32 21.45 -13.85
N TYR A 26 15.43 20.16 -14.21
CA TYR A 26 16.49 19.27 -13.72
C TYR A 26 17.90 19.81 -13.97
N TYR A 27 18.18 20.35 -15.16
CA TYR A 27 19.52 20.84 -15.52
C TYR A 27 19.77 22.30 -15.14
N VAL A 28 18.73 23.11 -14.96
CA VAL A 28 18.87 24.57 -14.78
C VAL A 28 18.62 25.02 -13.35
N THR A 29 17.55 24.53 -12.71
CA THR A 29 17.11 25.01 -11.39
C THR A 29 17.15 23.93 -10.31
N GLY A 30 17.26 22.66 -10.70
CA GLY A 30 16.74 21.53 -9.93
C GLY A 30 15.21 21.46 -10.07
N THR A 31 14.68 20.25 -10.19
CA THR A 31 13.25 20.02 -10.06
C THR A 31 12.84 20.13 -8.60
N VAL A 32 11.53 20.24 -8.36
CA VAL A 32 10.97 20.15 -7.00
C VAL A 32 11.38 18.85 -6.29
N TYR A 33 11.65 17.77 -7.03
CA TYR A 33 12.02 16.49 -6.43
C TYR A 33 13.50 16.45 -6.03
N THR A 34 14.41 16.84 -6.94
CA THR A 34 15.85 16.90 -6.67
C THR A 34 16.21 17.83 -5.52
N GLN A 35 15.39 18.85 -5.30
CA GLN A 35 15.60 19.84 -4.23
C GLN A 35 15.13 19.34 -2.87
N THR A 36 14.23 18.35 -2.81
CA THR A 36 13.61 17.94 -1.55
C THR A 36 14.04 16.56 -1.08
N ASP A 37 14.28 15.61 -1.99
CA ASP A 37 14.52 14.22 -1.64
C ASP A 37 15.71 13.65 -2.43
N PRO A 38 16.77 13.17 -1.72
CA PRO A 38 17.97 12.63 -2.36
C PRO A 38 17.71 11.37 -3.21
N GLU A 39 16.58 10.69 -3.03
CA GLU A 39 16.21 9.54 -3.88
C GLU A 39 15.95 9.94 -5.33
N PHE A 40 15.69 11.22 -5.62
CA PHE A 40 15.52 11.76 -6.98
C PHE A 40 16.85 12.14 -7.65
N ASP A 41 17.81 11.24 -7.58
CA ASP A 41 19.20 11.37 -8.04
C ASP A 41 19.41 11.37 -9.57
N SER A 42 18.36 11.18 -10.35
CA SER A 42 18.47 11.03 -11.81
C SER A 42 17.31 11.67 -12.56
N LEU A 43 17.60 12.16 -13.78
CA LEU A 43 16.59 12.68 -14.69
C LEU A 43 15.49 11.64 -14.97
N ALA A 44 15.86 10.36 -15.09
CA ALA A 44 14.92 9.28 -15.38
C ALA A 44 13.85 9.11 -14.29
N LYS A 45 14.22 9.20 -13.00
CA LYS A 45 13.26 9.17 -11.89
C LYS A 45 12.35 10.40 -11.90
N ASN A 46 12.94 11.58 -12.06
CA ASN A 46 12.21 12.83 -12.15
C ASN A 46 11.17 12.82 -13.27
N LEU A 47 11.56 12.38 -14.48
CA LEU A 47 10.66 12.26 -15.61
C LEU A 47 9.58 11.19 -15.38
N ASN A 48 9.92 10.03 -14.83
CA ASN A 48 8.94 8.98 -14.53
C ASN A 48 7.87 9.50 -13.58
N VAL A 49 8.27 10.04 -12.43
CA VAL A 49 7.34 10.48 -11.38
C VAL A 49 6.52 11.68 -11.86
N ALA A 50 7.15 12.71 -12.45
CA ALA A 50 6.42 13.88 -12.96
C ALA A 50 5.38 13.50 -14.03
N THR A 51 5.75 12.60 -14.95
CA THR A 51 4.85 12.13 -16.00
C THR A 51 3.73 11.26 -15.43
N ALA A 52 4.05 10.34 -14.51
CA ALA A 52 3.06 9.48 -13.85
C ALA A 52 2.01 10.33 -13.11
N ILE A 53 2.45 11.32 -12.33
CA ILE A 53 1.56 12.24 -11.60
C ILE A 53 0.68 13.05 -12.55
N HIS A 54 1.23 13.50 -13.68
CA HIS A 54 0.47 14.23 -14.68
C HIS A 54 -0.61 13.37 -15.34
N LEU A 55 -0.26 12.14 -15.73
CA LEU A 55 -1.18 11.19 -16.33
C LEU A 55 -2.26 10.75 -15.32
N ALA A 56 -1.88 10.46 -14.07
CA ALA A 56 -2.79 9.99 -13.02
C ALA A 56 -3.97 10.95 -12.76
N GLN A 57 -3.77 12.25 -12.94
CA GLN A 57 -4.85 13.25 -12.86
C GLN A 57 -5.93 13.08 -13.95
N GLY A 58 -5.54 12.50 -15.08
CA GLY A 58 -6.41 12.24 -16.23
C GLY A 58 -7.21 10.95 -16.11
N ILE A 59 -6.68 9.97 -15.38
CA ILE A 59 -7.24 8.62 -15.27
C ILE A 59 -8.59 8.66 -14.55
N ARG A 60 -9.55 7.87 -15.05
CA ARG A 60 -10.86 7.61 -14.44
C ARG A 60 -11.01 6.11 -14.17
N GLY A 61 -12.03 5.71 -13.41
CA GLY A 61 -12.27 4.28 -13.12
C GLY A 61 -12.32 3.41 -14.38
N ARG A 62 -13.01 3.85 -15.44
CA ARG A 62 -13.06 3.17 -16.74
C ARG A 62 -11.72 3.01 -17.46
N ASP A 63 -10.70 3.76 -17.05
CA ASP A 63 -9.36 3.71 -17.64
C ASP A 63 -8.44 2.75 -16.86
N ALA A 64 -8.87 2.25 -15.69
CA ALA A 64 -8.02 1.47 -14.77
C ALA A 64 -7.43 0.23 -15.46
N ASP A 65 -8.22 -0.53 -16.20
CA ASP A 65 -7.76 -1.75 -16.90
C ASP A 65 -6.89 -1.46 -18.14
N LEU A 66 -6.81 -0.20 -18.57
CA LEU A 66 -5.87 0.21 -19.63
C LEU A 66 -4.48 0.49 -19.09
N VAL A 67 -4.37 0.84 -17.80
CA VAL A 67 -3.12 1.26 -17.14
C VAL A 67 -2.61 0.23 -16.15
N MET A 68 -3.51 -0.55 -15.55
CA MET A 68 -3.22 -1.67 -14.67
C MET A 68 -3.49 -2.99 -15.41
N GLY A 69 -2.76 -4.02 -15.03
CA GLY A 69 -2.91 -5.37 -15.53
C GLY A 69 -3.33 -6.29 -14.40
N LEU A 70 -3.72 -7.51 -14.74
CA LEU A 70 -4.04 -8.53 -13.73
C LEU A 70 -2.77 -8.88 -12.95
N MET A 71 -2.88 -9.13 -11.64
CA MET A 71 -1.74 -9.53 -10.79
C MET A 71 -0.90 -10.66 -11.42
N TYR A 72 -1.54 -11.69 -11.99
CA TYR A 72 -0.84 -12.81 -12.66
C TYR A 72 -0.01 -12.42 -13.88
N SER A 73 -0.37 -11.32 -14.57
CA SER A 73 0.46 -10.80 -15.65
C SER A 73 1.80 -10.28 -15.15
N TYR A 74 1.86 -9.77 -13.91
CA TYR A 74 3.10 -9.35 -13.26
C TYR A 74 3.93 -10.56 -12.83
N PHE A 75 3.31 -11.60 -12.27
CA PHE A 75 3.99 -12.87 -12.01
C PHE A 75 4.70 -13.40 -13.26
N ALA A 76 3.99 -13.45 -14.39
CA ALA A 76 4.55 -13.88 -15.68
C ALA A 76 5.68 -12.96 -16.17
N ARG A 77 5.50 -11.64 -16.06
CA ARG A 77 6.50 -10.63 -16.47
C ARG A 77 7.82 -10.76 -15.69
N TYR A 78 7.74 -11.01 -14.38
CA TYR A 78 8.92 -11.04 -13.49
C TYR A 78 9.54 -12.44 -13.32
N LYS A 79 8.88 -13.51 -13.79
CA LYS A 79 9.31 -14.92 -13.61
C LYS A 79 10.79 -15.21 -13.90
N ASN A 80 11.36 -14.53 -14.89
CA ASN A 80 12.75 -14.75 -15.34
C ASN A 80 13.73 -13.66 -14.84
N MET A 81 13.33 -12.81 -13.91
CA MET A 81 14.20 -11.77 -13.35
C MET A 81 15.12 -12.34 -12.26
N PRO A 82 16.35 -11.80 -12.07
CA PRO A 82 17.32 -12.33 -11.12
C PRO A 82 16.80 -12.55 -9.68
N ALA A 83 15.98 -11.63 -9.18
CA ALA A 83 15.40 -11.68 -7.84
C ALA A 83 14.23 -12.68 -7.70
N VAL A 84 13.76 -13.26 -8.80
CA VAL A 84 12.58 -14.14 -8.80
C VAL A 84 12.95 -15.58 -9.14
N LEU A 85 14.04 -15.77 -9.89
CA LEU A 85 14.53 -17.09 -10.26
C LEU A 85 14.74 -17.96 -9.03
N GLY A 86 13.97 -19.05 -8.95
CA GLY A 86 14.07 -20.03 -7.87
C GLY A 86 13.35 -19.67 -6.58
N LEU A 87 12.52 -18.62 -6.55
CA LEU A 87 11.68 -18.36 -5.37
C LEU A 87 10.66 -19.50 -5.17
N PRO A 88 10.60 -20.10 -3.96
CA PRO A 88 9.69 -21.20 -3.68
C PRO A 88 8.22 -20.76 -3.76
N HIS A 89 7.40 -21.57 -4.44
CA HIS A 89 5.96 -21.35 -4.67
C HIS A 89 5.59 -20.00 -5.31
N TYR A 90 6.52 -19.39 -6.07
CA TYR A 90 6.27 -18.11 -6.72
C TYR A 90 5.09 -18.18 -7.71
N GLY A 91 4.07 -17.36 -7.45
CA GLY A 91 2.86 -17.27 -8.26
C GLY A 91 1.86 -18.40 -8.03
N GLU A 92 2.08 -19.27 -7.05
CA GLU A 92 1.07 -20.24 -6.65
C GLU A 92 -0.09 -19.54 -5.93
N LYS A 93 -1.32 -19.98 -6.20
CA LYS A 93 -2.48 -19.51 -5.44
C LYS A 93 -2.37 -19.99 -4.00
N VAL A 94 -2.70 -19.15 -3.02
CA VAL A 94 -2.66 -19.53 -1.59
C VAL A 94 -3.75 -20.55 -1.26
N VAL A 95 -4.91 -20.39 -1.88
CA VAL A 95 -6.05 -21.30 -1.91
C VAL A 95 -6.59 -21.33 -3.34
N ASP A 96 -7.67 -22.05 -3.65
CA ASP A 96 -8.27 -22.00 -5.00
C ASP A 96 -9.02 -20.67 -5.26
N GLU A 97 -8.30 -19.54 -5.16
CA GLU A 97 -8.77 -18.17 -5.30
C GLU A 97 -7.71 -17.35 -6.04
N GLU A 98 -8.11 -16.65 -7.10
CA GLU A 98 -7.16 -15.97 -8.00
C GLU A 98 -6.64 -14.64 -7.45
N THR A 99 -7.32 -14.08 -6.46
CA THR A 99 -6.97 -12.78 -5.88
C THR A 99 -5.86 -12.90 -4.85
N LEU A 100 -5.55 -14.10 -4.33
CA LEU A 100 -4.56 -14.31 -3.27
C LEU A 100 -3.45 -15.27 -3.73
N ALA A 101 -2.25 -14.73 -3.94
CA ALA A 101 -1.11 -15.47 -4.47
C ALA A 101 0.15 -15.31 -3.62
N TRP A 102 0.94 -16.38 -3.55
CA TRP A 102 2.28 -16.35 -2.97
C TRP A 102 3.23 -15.59 -3.89
N LEU A 103 3.84 -14.52 -3.38
CA LEU A 103 5.08 -14.03 -3.97
C LEU A 103 6.20 -15.04 -3.69
N VAL A 104 6.28 -15.50 -2.44
CA VAL A 104 7.25 -16.50 -1.99
C VAL A 104 6.74 -17.19 -0.74
N LYS A 105 6.90 -18.52 -0.66
CA LYS A 105 6.55 -19.31 0.53
C LYS A 105 7.66 -20.33 0.82
N PRO A 106 8.65 -20.02 1.67
CA PRO A 106 9.56 -21.04 2.18
C PRO A 106 8.81 -22.12 2.95
N GLU A 107 9.26 -23.38 2.89
CA GLU A 107 8.59 -24.48 3.60
C GLU A 107 8.67 -24.35 5.13
N GLY A 108 9.70 -23.66 5.64
CA GLY A 108 9.88 -23.41 7.07
C GLY A 108 9.18 -22.16 7.58
N ALA A 109 8.46 -21.42 6.74
CA ALA A 109 7.90 -20.13 7.12
C ALA A 109 6.82 -20.29 8.19
N LYS A 110 6.96 -19.53 9.29
CA LYS A 110 5.97 -19.46 10.37
C LYS A 110 5.17 -18.17 10.32
N LYS A 111 5.71 -17.13 9.68
CA LYS A 111 5.05 -15.84 9.52
C LYS A 111 4.68 -15.62 8.07
N ALA A 112 3.55 -14.96 7.84
CA ALA A 112 3.13 -14.54 6.51
C ALA A 112 2.90 -13.03 6.49
N LEU A 113 3.69 -12.32 5.69
CA LEU A 113 3.39 -10.93 5.34
C LEU A 113 2.26 -10.93 4.32
N LEU A 114 1.07 -10.48 4.72
CA LEU A 114 -0.08 -10.35 3.84
C LEU A 114 -0.16 -8.90 3.35
N TYR A 115 0.11 -8.70 2.07
CA TYR A 115 0.17 -7.38 1.46
C TYR A 115 -1.17 -6.97 0.84
N PHE A 116 -1.63 -5.77 1.21
CA PHE A 116 -2.77 -5.06 0.65
C PHE A 116 -2.26 -3.85 -0.13
N HIS A 117 -2.54 -3.80 -1.43
CA HIS A 117 -2.10 -2.70 -2.27
C HIS A 117 -2.87 -1.39 -2.00
N GLY A 118 -2.23 -0.25 -2.26
CA GLY A 118 -2.88 1.06 -2.35
C GLY A 118 -3.58 1.30 -3.69
N GLY A 119 -3.82 2.56 -4.04
CA GLY A 119 -4.60 2.93 -5.24
C GLY A 119 -5.97 3.55 -4.92
N GLY A 120 -6.19 3.95 -3.67
CA GLY A 120 -7.38 4.69 -3.24
C GLY A 120 -8.69 3.91 -3.35
N TYR A 121 -8.63 2.58 -3.21
CA TYR A 121 -9.74 1.65 -3.51
C TYR A 121 -10.32 1.76 -4.93
N LEU A 122 -9.64 2.49 -5.82
CA LEU A 122 -10.07 2.70 -7.21
C LEU A 122 -9.23 1.90 -8.18
N PHE A 123 -7.92 1.81 -7.96
CA PHE A 123 -7.01 1.16 -8.88
C PHE A 123 -6.67 -0.25 -8.41
N PRO A 124 -6.67 -1.25 -9.32
CA PRO A 124 -6.14 -2.58 -9.05
C PRO A 124 -4.65 -2.54 -8.69
N PHE A 125 -4.13 -3.69 -8.28
CA PHE A 125 -2.73 -3.90 -7.97
C PHE A 125 -1.80 -3.36 -9.09
N ALA A 126 -0.78 -2.59 -8.73
CA ALA A 126 0.13 -1.95 -9.68
C ALA A 126 1.44 -2.75 -9.88
N PRO A 127 2.10 -2.66 -11.05
CA PRO A 127 3.34 -3.38 -11.30
C PRO A 127 4.49 -2.89 -10.41
N GLN A 128 4.45 -1.63 -9.98
CA GLN A 128 5.42 -1.07 -9.03
C GLN A 128 5.29 -1.70 -7.65
N GLN A 129 4.06 -1.92 -7.18
CA GLN A 129 3.81 -2.60 -5.92
C GLN A 129 4.33 -4.05 -5.98
N PHE A 130 4.15 -4.73 -7.12
CA PHE A 130 4.74 -6.07 -7.36
C PHE A 130 6.25 -6.07 -7.19
N ALA A 131 6.95 -5.17 -7.90
CA ALA A 131 8.39 -5.05 -7.84
C ALA A 131 8.86 -4.64 -6.43
N GLY A 132 8.12 -3.76 -5.77
CA GLY A 132 8.38 -3.34 -4.40
C GLY A 132 8.29 -4.49 -3.41
N MET A 133 7.32 -5.39 -3.54
CA MET A 133 7.23 -6.56 -2.66
C MET A 133 8.37 -7.57 -2.87
N ILE A 134 8.91 -7.68 -4.09
CA ILE A 134 10.20 -8.38 -4.31
C ILE A 134 11.32 -7.66 -3.54
N GLY A 135 11.35 -6.32 -3.58
CA GLY A 135 12.24 -5.52 -2.76
C GLY A 135 12.10 -5.81 -1.27
N VAL A 136 10.88 -5.90 -0.73
CA VAL A 136 10.62 -6.23 0.68
C VAL A 136 11.21 -7.58 1.05
N TRP A 137 11.00 -8.62 0.22
CA TRP A 137 11.58 -9.95 0.45
C TRP A 137 13.09 -9.89 0.64
N TYR A 138 13.80 -9.17 -0.23
CA TYR A 138 15.24 -9.03 -0.13
C TYR A 138 15.71 -7.94 0.85
N ALA A 139 14.78 -7.12 1.37
CA ALA A 139 15.07 -6.18 2.43
C ALA A 139 15.18 -6.89 3.79
N VAL A 140 14.58 -8.07 3.96
CA VAL A 140 14.78 -8.94 5.14
C VAL A 140 16.15 -9.60 5.09
N ASP A 141 16.78 -9.84 6.24
CA ASP A 141 18.05 -10.56 6.36
C ASP A 141 17.92 -11.98 5.81
N SER A 142 18.89 -12.41 5.01
CA SER A 142 18.90 -13.75 4.41
C SER A 142 18.77 -14.89 5.41
N GLU A 143 19.30 -14.74 6.63
CA GLU A 143 19.22 -15.78 7.68
C GLU A 143 17.80 -15.92 8.24
N LYS A 144 16.99 -14.86 8.15
CA LYS A 144 15.63 -14.77 8.71
C LYS A 144 14.54 -15.01 7.68
N ARG A 145 14.84 -14.80 6.40
CA ARG A 145 13.90 -14.99 5.28
C ARG A 145 13.20 -16.35 5.28
N GLN A 146 13.85 -17.42 5.75
CA GLN A 146 13.24 -18.75 5.79
C GLN A 146 12.03 -18.85 6.73
N ASP A 147 11.89 -17.93 7.70
CA ASP A 147 10.75 -17.88 8.61
C ASP A 147 9.57 -17.04 8.06
N LEU A 148 9.77 -16.35 6.93
CA LEU A 148 8.79 -15.44 6.33
C LEU A 148 8.27 -15.93 4.97
N ALA A 149 6.96 -16.01 4.82
CA ALA A 149 6.28 -16.05 3.52
C ALA A 149 5.70 -14.66 3.18
N ILE A 150 5.50 -14.38 1.90
CA ILE A 150 4.84 -13.15 1.43
C ILE A 150 3.69 -13.54 0.50
N ALA A 151 2.47 -13.17 0.90
CA ALA A 151 1.25 -13.30 0.11
C ALA A 151 0.76 -11.91 -0.32
N MET A 152 0.23 -11.80 -1.53
CA MET A 152 -0.32 -10.56 -2.09
C MET A 152 -1.79 -10.77 -2.42
N LEU A 153 -2.63 -9.84 -1.98
CA LEU A 153 -4.06 -9.80 -2.28
C LEU A 153 -4.37 -8.71 -3.32
N ASP A 154 -4.81 -9.11 -4.51
CA ASP A 154 -5.40 -8.25 -5.55
C ASP A 154 -6.91 -8.17 -5.33
N TYR A 155 -7.31 -7.41 -4.31
CA TYR A 155 -8.71 -7.28 -3.91
C TYR A 155 -9.50 -6.45 -4.93
N LEU A 156 -10.80 -6.67 -5.02
CA LEU A 156 -11.65 -5.97 -5.99
C LEU A 156 -11.79 -4.48 -5.66
N VAL A 157 -11.90 -3.64 -6.68
CA VAL A 157 -11.86 -2.17 -6.53
C VAL A 157 -13.07 -1.47 -7.16
N THR A 158 -13.25 -0.20 -6.80
CA THR A 158 -14.39 0.62 -7.26
C THR A 158 -14.40 0.89 -8.75
N SER A 159 -13.28 0.75 -9.48
CA SER A 159 -13.26 0.79 -10.94
C SER A 159 -14.02 -0.38 -11.58
N HIS A 160 -14.18 -1.48 -10.84
CA HIS A 160 -14.94 -2.67 -11.23
C HIS A 160 -16.32 -2.72 -10.54
N GLU A 161 -16.81 -1.57 -10.09
CA GLU A 161 -18.11 -1.43 -9.40
C GLU A 161 -18.20 -2.25 -8.10
N LYS A 162 -17.06 -2.46 -7.45
CA LYS A 162 -16.97 -3.12 -6.14
C LYS A 162 -16.68 -2.09 -5.06
N TYR A 163 -17.68 -1.82 -4.24
CA TYR A 163 -17.67 -0.79 -3.20
C TYR A 163 -17.56 -1.43 -1.80
N TYR A 164 -17.50 -0.59 -0.76
CA TYR A 164 -17.59 -1.03 0.63
C TYR A 164 -18.81 -1.96 0.82
N PRO A 165 -18.66 -3.10 1.53
CA PRO A 165 -17.49 -3.58 2.27
C PRO A 165 -16.62 -4.63 1.53
N THR A 166 -16.72 -4.75 0.20
CA THR A 166 -16.08 -5.84 -0.59
C THR A 166 -14.60 -6.07 -0.23
N GLN A 167 -13.84 -4.99 -0.15
CA GLN A 167 -12.41 -4.98 0.10
C GLN A 167 -12.08 -5.52 1.49
N ILE A 168 -12.86 -5.12 2.50
CA ILE A 168 -12.71 -5.62 3.88
C ILE A 168 -13.05 -7.10 3.94
N TYR A 169 -14.12 -7.51 3.26
CA TYR A 169 -14.50 -8.92 3.19
C TYR A 169 -13.36 -9.78 2.61
N GLU A 170 -12.81 -9.40 1.46
CA GLU A 170 -11.73 -10.15 0.81
C GLU A 170 -10.44 -10.14 1.66
N ALA A 171 -10.11 -9.01 2.30
CA ALA A 171 -8.94 -8.91 3.17
C ALA A 171 -9.05 -9.74 4.44
N VAL A 172 -10.23 -9.74 5.10
CA VAL A 172 -10.50 -10.57 6.28
C VAL A 172 -10.49 -12.05 5.90
N LYS A 173 -11.08 -12.40 4.75
CA LYS A 173 -11.05 -13.77 4.23
C LYS A 173 -9.60 -14.22 3.98
N ALA A 174 -8.80 -13.42 3.27
CA ALA A 174 -7.39 -13.73 3.01
C ALA A 174 -6.58 -13.87 4.32
N TYR A 175 -6.81 -12.97 5.28
CA TYR A 175 -6.19 -13.04 6.59
C TYR A 175 -6.54 -14.35 7.33
N ARG A 176 -7.83 -14.70 7.37
CA ARG A 176 -8.31 -15.96 7.99
C ARG A 176 -7.70 -17.18 7.31
N GLN A 177 -7.64 -17.23 5.98
CA GLN A 177 -7.03 -18.34 5.26
C GLN A 177 -5.57 -18.60 5.67
N LEU A 178 -4.79 -17.53 5.89
CA LEU A 178 -3.41 -17.67 6.35
C LEU A 178 -3.32 -18.05 7.83
N VAL A 179 -4.18 -17.48 8.68
CA VAL A 179 -4.24 -17.86 10.10
C VAL A 179 -4.63 -19.33 10.27
N ASP A 180 -5.61 -19.83 9.51
CA ASP A 180 -6.07 -21.22 9.57
C ASP A 180 -5.00 -22.20 9.06
N GLN A 181 -4.09 -21.75 8.19
CA GLN A 181 -2.89 -22.48 7.79
C GLN A 181 -1.77 -22.47 8.86
N GLY A 182 -1.98 -21.75 9.98
CA GLY A 182 -1.06 -21.72 11.11
C GLY A 182 -0.03 -20.58 11.07
N TYR A 183 -0.16 -19.62 10.15
CA TYR A 183 0.76 -18.49 10.07
C TYR A 183 0.48 -17.44 11.14
N GLU A 184 1.55 -16.88 11.73
CA GLU A 184 1.49 -15.56 12.35
C GLU A 184 1.44 -14.50 11.23
N VAL A 185 0.25 -13.96 10.97
CA VAL A 185 0.06 -13.04 9.85
C VAL A 185 0.43 -11.61 10.24
N ILE A 186 1.24 -10.97 9.40
CA ILE A 186 1.65 -9.57 9.47
C ILE A 186 0.97 -8.83 8.32
N PRO A 187 -0.14 -8.09 8.57
CA PRO A 187 -0.70 -7.22 7.57
C PRO A 187 0.28 -6.09 7.20
N MET A 188 0.48 -5.92 5.90
CA MET A 188 1.22 -4.81 5.32
C MET A 188 0.34 -4.12 4.28
N GLY A 189 0.38 -2.80 4.22
CA GLY A 189 -0.24 -2.11 3.10
C GLY A 189 0.19 -0.66 2.94
N ASP A 190 0.11 -0.19 1.69
CA ASP A 190 0.35 1.19 1.34
C ASP A 190 -0.96 1.97 1.15
N SER A 191 -1.00 3.25 1.53
CA SER A 191 -2.13 4.13 1.22
C SER A 191 -3.49 3.52 1.65
N ALA A 192 -4.41 3.26 0.71
CA ALA A 192 -5.67 2.56 0.95
C ALA A 192 -5.48 1.11 1.48
N GLY A 193 -4.42 0.41 1.08
CA GLY A 193 -4.06 -0.90 1.64
C GLY A 193 -3.62 -0.80 3.10
N GLY A 194 -2.99 0.31 3.51
CA GLY A 194 -2.71 0.61 4.91
C GLY A 194 -4.00 0.84 5.74
N ASN A 195 -5.00 1.49 5.14
CA ASN A 195 -6.35 1.56 5.74
C ASN A 195 -6.98 0.17 5.87
N LEU A 196 -6.86 -0.66 4.84
CA LEU A 196 -7.38 -2.01 4.85
C LEU A 196 -6.72 -2.91 5.90
N ALA A 197 -5.41 -2.79 6.10
CA ALA A 197 -4.68 -3.48 7.17
C ALA A 197 -5.21 -3.13 8.56
N LEU A 198 -5.49 -1.84 8.79
CA LEU A 198 -6.11 -1.35 10.02
C LEU A 198 -7.54 -1.89 10.19
N ALA A 199 -8.33 -1.93 9.11
CA ALA A 199 -9.70 -2.48 9.14
C ALA A 199 -9.70 -3.97 9.51
N VAL A 200 -8.78 -4.77 8.96
CA VAL A 200 -8.61 -6.20 9.32
C VAL A 200 -8.23 -6.34 10.79
N ALA A 201 -7.29 -5.54 11.28
CA ALA A 201 -6.88 -5.57 12.68
C ALA A 201 -8.06 -5.27 13.63
N ARG A 202 -8.89 -4.29 13.27
CA ARG A 202 -10.12 -3.96 14.00
C ARG A 202 -11.16 -5.08 13.94
N PHE A 203 -11.39 -5.66 12.77
CA PHE A 203 -12.35 -6.76 12.58
C PHE A 203 -12.02 -7.91 13.53
N ALA A 204 -10.76 -8.33 13.58
CA ALA A 204 -10.31 -9.44 14.42
C ALA A 204 -10.36 -9.13 15.93
N ALA A 205 -10.03 -7.90 16.33
CA ALA A 205 -9.97 -7.52 17.75
C ALA A 205 -11.34 -7.19 18.38
N TYR A 206 -12.34 -6.87 17.57
CA TYR A 206 -13.68 -6.43 17.99
C TYR A 206 -14.77 -7.24 17.29
N PRO A 207 -14.87 -8.56 17.55
CA PRO A 207 -15.74 -9.46 16.79
C PRO A 207 -17.23 -9.12 16.93
N THR A 208 -17.68 -8.63 18.10
CA THR A 208 -19.08 -8.24 18.31
C THR A 208 -19.44 -6.99 17.49
N GLU A 209 -18.56 -5.99 17.46
CA GLU A 209 -18.74 -4.79 16.64
C GLU A 209 -18.62 -5.11 15.15
N ALA A 210 -17.70 -6.01 14.77
CA ALA A 210 -17.58 -6.50 13.40
C ALA A 210 -18.85 -7.23 12.95
N GLU A 211 -19.38 -8.14 13.75
CA GLU A 211 -20.65 -8.83 13.48
C GLU A 211 -21.80 -7.84 13.32
N ALA A 212 -21.94 -6.89 14.25
CA ALA A 212 -22.98 -5.86 14.19
C ALA A 212 -22.87 -4.98 12.94
N GLN A 213 -21.65 -4.62 12.54
CA GLN A 213 -21.39 -3.79 11.36
C GLN A 213 -21.66 -4.53 10.06
N PHE A 214 -21.18 -5.77 9.95
CA PHE A 214 -21.07 -6.46 8.67
C PHE A 214 -22.22 -7.43 8.38
N SER A 215 -22.96 -7.89 9.39
CA SER A 215 -24.13 -8.79 9.21
C SER A 215 -25.24 -8.20 8.33
N ARG A 216 -25.28 -6.86 8.18
CA ARG A 216 -26.24 -6.18 7.29
C ARG A 216 -25.93 -6.34 5.79
N TYR A 217 -24.71 -6.80 5.44
CA TYR A 217 -24.29 -7.00 4.06
C TYR A 217 -24.41 -8.48 3.69
N THR A 218 -25.63 -8.90 3.33
CA THR A 218 -26.01 -10.30 3.11
C THR A 218 -25.44 -10.93 1.84
N ASP A 219 -24.87 -10.13 0.93
CA ASP A 219 -24.22 -10.61 -0.29
C ASP A 219 -22.86 -11.27 -0.02
N PHE A 220 -22.37 -11.20 1.22
CA PHE A 220 -21.09 -11.74 1.66
C PHE A 220 -21.31 -12.85 2.69
N ASN A 221 -20.55 -13.93 2.57
CA ASN A 221 -20.55 -15.02 3.54
C ASN A 221 -19.54 -14.74 4.66
N TRP A 222 -19.87 -13.79 5.54
CA TRP A 222 -18.98 -13.40 6.64
C TRP A 222 -18.74 -14.55 7.63
N ASP A 223 -17.49 -14.68 8.06
CA ASP A 223 -17.09 -15.54 9.16
C ASP A 223 -16.68 -14.70 10.37
N PHE A 224 -17.56 -14.65 11.36
CA PHE A 224 -17.35 -13.95 12.64
C PHE A 224 -16.81 -14.86 13.75
N LEU A 225 -16.43 -16.12 13.44
CA LEU A 225 -15.75 -16.98 14.41
C LEU A 225 -14.48 -16.29 14.93
N PRO A 226 -14.04 -16.59 16.17
CA PRO A 226 -12.85 -15.98 16.75
C PRO A 226 -11.66 -15.99 15.78
N LEU A 227 -11.07 -14.82 15.58
CA LEU A 227 -9.95 -14.59 14.69
C LEU A 227 -8.85 -13.88 15.48
N PRO A 228 -7.68 -14.50 15.70
CA PRO A 228 -6.56 -13.85 16.37
C PRO A 228 -6.22 -12.52 15.68
N PRO A 229 -6.25 -11.38 16.39
CA PRO A 229 -5.86 -10.11 15.81
C PRO A 229 -4.33 -10.02 15.61
N PRO A 230 -3.87 -9.25 14.61
CA PRO A 230 -2.44 -9.13 14.31
C PRO A 230 -1.68 -8.45 15.46
N LYS A 231 -0.49 -8.97 15.75
CA LYS A 231 0.47 -8.38 16.68
C LYS A 231 1.41 -7.38 16.03
N THR A 232 1.55 -7.46 14.71
CA THR A 232 2.48 -6.62 13.95
C THR A 232 1.77 -6.05 12.73
N LEU A 233 1.95 -4.74 12.46
CA LEU A 233 1.48 -4.09 11.24
C LEU A 233 2.62 -3.33 10.56
N VAL A 234 2.60 -3.31 9.22
CA VAL A 234 3.49 -2.46 8.41
C VAL A 234 2.66 -1.52 7.56
N LEU A 235 2.68 -0.24 7.90
CA LEU A 235 1.84 0.79 7.28
C LEU A 235 2.72 1.80 6.53
N ILE A 236 2.57 1.84 5.21
CA ILE A 236 3.34 2.71 4.31
C ILE A 236 2.42 3.80 3.77
N ALA A 237 2.72 5.07 4.04
CA ALA A 237 1.91 6.22 3.67
C ALA A 237 0.39 6.00 3.89
N PRO A 238 -0.07 5.46 5.05
CA PRO A 238 -1.42 4.93 5.17
C PRO A 238 -2.49 6.02 5.02
N TRP A 239 -3.59 5.68 4.36
CA TRP A 239 -4.74 6.57 4.20
C TRP A 239 -5.76 6.35 5.32
N VAL A 240 -5.40 6.81 6.53
CA VAL A 240 -6.13 6.55 7.78
C VAL A 240 -7.52 7.20 7.86
N HIS A 241 -7.87 8.08 6.92
CA HIS A 241 -9.15 8.81 6.86
C HIS A 241 -9.58 8.99 5.41
N THR A 242 -10.52 8.15 4.96
CA THR A 242 -10.76 7.94 3.52
C THR A 242 -11.54 9.06 2.81
N ASP A 243 -12.36 9.88 3.48
CA ASP A 243 -13.11 10.96 2.80
C ASP A 243 -12.57 12.38 3.04
N LYS A 244 -11.72 12.59 4.05
CA LYS A 244 -11.08 13.90 4.33
C LYS A 244 -9.61 13.83 4.73
N GLY A 245 -8.93 12.71 4.50
CA GLY A 245 -7.53 12.54 4.88
C GLY A 245 -6.57 13.48 4.17
N ALA A 246 -6.82 13.83 2.90
CA ALA A 246 -5.94 14.72 2.15
C ALA A 246 -6.27 16.20 2.41
N ALA A 247 -5.29 16.95 2.90
CA ALA A 247 -5.37 18.38 3.17
C ALA A 247 -4.01 19.07 2.96
N ILE A 248 -4.01 20.39 2.79
CA ILE A 248 -2.76 21.17 2.78
C ILE A 248 -2.18 21.20 4.19
N TYR A 249 -0.92 20.80 4.32
CA TYR A 249 -0.18 20.91 5.56
C TYR A 249 0.47 22.31 5.65
N PRO A 250 0.23 23.09 6.72
CA PRO A 250 0.76 24.46 6.82
C PRO A 250 2.29 24.52 6.70
N GLY A 251 2.79 25.39 5.82
CA GLY A 251 4.23 25.61 5.63
C GLY A 251 4.94 24.56 4.78
N VAL A 252 4.22 23.59 4.20
CA VAL A 252 4.80 22.54 3.35
C VAL A 252 4.46 22.76 1.88
N ASN A 253 5.44 22.56 1.01
CA ASN A 253 5.22 22.56 -0.44
C ASN A 253 4.86 21.14 -0.94
N HIS A 254 3.61 20.94 -1.32
CA HIS A 254 3.09 19.67 -1.86
C HIS A 254 3.26 19.51 -3.39
N ASP A 255 3.98 20.41 -4.06
CA ASP A 255 4.17 20.33 -5.51
C ASP A 255 4.93 19.08 -5.95
N GLY A 256 4.27 18.19 -6.68
CA GLY A 256 4.87 16.90 -7.06
C GLY A 256 4.59 15.79 -6.06
N ASP A 257 3.75 16.01 -5.04
CA ASP A 257 3.16 14.90 -4.31
C ASP A 257 2.41 13.95 -5.28
N PHE A 258 2.46 12.64 -5.01
CA PHE A 258 1.94 11.62 -5.92
C PHE A 258 0.41 11.65 -6.01
N ILE A 259 -0.23 12.07 -4.93
CA ILE A 259 -1.68 12.26 -4.84
C ILE A 259 -2.06 13.74 -4.93
N ARG A 260 -3.36 13.98 -5.08
CA ARG A 260 -3.98 15.31 -5.05
C ARG A 260 -5.10 15.32 -4.03
N LEU A 261 -5.57 16.50 -3.63
CA LEU A 261 -6.73 16.65 -2.74
C LEU A 261 -7.98 15.90 -3.25
N SER A 262 -8.08 15.71 -4.58
CA SER A 262 -9.13 14.91 -5.21
C SER A 262 -9.07 13.41 -4.88
N VAL A 263 -8.06 12.91 -4.15
CA VAL A 263 -8.08 11.54 -3.63
C VAL A 263 -9.26 11.32 -2.68
N ASN A 264 -9.70 12.35 -1.94
CA ASN A 264 -10.85 12.30 -1.04
C ASN A 264 -12.14 11.86 -1.76
N SER A 265 -12.33 12.23 -3.04
CA SER A 265 -13.50 11.78 -3.79
C SER A 265 -13.49 10.30 -4.14
N LYS A 266 -12.33 9.62 -4.06
CA LYS A 266 -12.26 8.16 -4.15
C LYS A 266 -12.80 7.49 -2.88
N GLY A 267 -12.65 8.13 -1.72
CA GLY A 267 -13.27 7.67 -0.49
C GLY A 267 -14.78 7.79 -0.56
N ASP A 268 -15.28 8.93 -1.04
CA ASP A 268 -16.71 9.12 -1.30
C ASP A 268 -17.27 8.06 -2.25
N LEU A 269 -16.52 7.70 -3.30
CA LEU A 269 -16.90 6.63 -4.22
C LEU A 269 -16.87 5.26 -3.52
N TYR A 270 -15.86 4.99 -2.70
CA TYR A 270 -15.70 3.73 -1.98
C TYR A 270 -16.89 3.41 -1.07
N ILE A 271 -17.43 4.41 -0.38
CA ILE A 271 -18.60 4.27 0.51
C ILE A 271 -19.88 4.80 -0.12
N THR A 272 -19.97 4.80 -1.46
CA THR A 272 -21.10 5.38 -2.18
C THR A 272 -22.43 4.79 -1.72
N GLY A 273 -23.43 5.66 -1.53
CA GLY A 273 -24.77 5.27 -1.07
C GLY A 273 -24.87 4.93 0.42
N LEU A 274 -23.79 5.07 1.20
CA LEU A 274 -23.79 4.78 2.64
C LEU A 274 -23.70 6.05 3.48
N ASP A 275 -24.25 6.00 4.69
CA ASP A 275 -24.00 7.04 5.70
C ASP A 275 -22.57 6.91 6.23
N ARG A 276 -21.81 8.02 6.19
CA ARG A 276 -20.40 8.07 6.61
C ARG A 276 -20.20 7.62 8.04
N LYS A 277 -21.07 8.07 8.96
CA LYS A 277 -20.95 7.69 10.38
C LYS A 277 -21.16 6.19 10.57
N SER A 278 -22.03 5.59 9.76
CA SER A 278 -22.30 4.15 9.80
C SER A 278 -21.16 3.26 9.33
N VAL A 279 -20.14 3.79 8.66
CA VAL A 279 -18.97 3.02 8.18
C VAL A 279 -17.65 3.49 8.78
N ALA A 280 -17.62 4.71 9.32
CA ALA A 280 -16.44 5.36 9.90
C ALA A 280 -15.57 4.45 10.78
N PRO A 281 -16.12 3.59 11.67
CA PRO A 281 -15.29 2.70 12.49
C PRO A 281 -14.31 1.82 11.69
N PHE A 282 -14.60 1.51 10.42
CA PHE A 282 -13.76 0.63 9.60
C PHE A 282 -13.04 1.33 8.45
N VAL A 283 -13.20 2.65 8.26
CA VAL A 283 -12.60 3.38 7.12
C VAL A 283 -12.11 4.80 7.46
N ASP A 284 -12.57 5.39 8.57
CA ASP A 284 -12.13 6.69 9.10
C ASP A 284 -11.61 6.49 10.53
N PHE A 285 -10.30 6.33 10.63
CA PHE A 285 -9.64 6.02 11.89
C PHE A 285 -9.20 7.27 12.65
N ASN A 286 -9.16 8.46 12.04
CA ASN A 286 -8.95 9.70 12.80
C ASN A 286 -10.16 10.02 13.68
N GLY A 287 -11.37 9.66 13.27
CA GLY A 287 -12.59 9.82 14.07
C GLY A 287 -12.73 8.85 15.25
N THR A 288 -11.83 7.87 15.40
CA THR A 288 -11.88 6.86 16.47
C THR A 288 -11.13 7.32 17.73
N THR A 289 -11.29 6.58 18.84
CA THR A 289 -10.56 6.75 20.12
C THR A 289 -9.68 5.53 20.38
N TYR A 290 -8.59 5.68 21.14
CA TYR A 290 -7.76 4.52 21.50
C TYR A 290 -8.56 3.51 22.33
N GLU A 291 -9.26 4.02 23.34
CA GLU A 291 -9.96 3.25 24.37
C GLU A 291 -11.05 2.36 23.77
N ASP A 292 -11.87 2.90 22.87
CA ASP A 292 -13.01 2.15 22.33
C ASP A 292 -12.66 1.35 21.07
N HIS A 293 -11.59 1.71 20.36
CA HIS A 293 -11.35 1.19 19.01
C HIS A 293 -9.99 0.49 18.81
N TRP A 294 -9.01 0.69 19.70
CA TRP A 294 -7.63 0.18 19.53
C TRP A 294 -7.07 -0.56 20.74
N ALA A 295 -7.62 -0.36 21.94
CA ALA A 295 -7.13 -0.98 23.18
C ALA A 295 -7.21 -2.52 23.23
N LYS A 296 -7.94 -3.16 22.32
CA LYS A 296 -7.97 -4.63 22.14
C LYS A 296 -7.15 -5.14 20.95
N VAL A 297 -6.52 -4.26 20.17
CA VAL A 297 -5.69 -4.66 19.03
C VAL A 297 -4.26 -4.87 19.52
N PRO A 298 -3.71 -6.10 19.55
CA PRO A 298 -2.38 -6.35 20.14
C PRO A 298 -1.28 -5.47 19.55
N ALA A 299 -1.30 -5.21 18.24
CA ALA A 299 -0.35 -4.29 17.60
C ALA A 299 -0.29 -2.87 18.24
N PHE A 300 -1.39 -2.41 18.85
CA PHE A 300 -1.50 -1.09 19.52
C PHE A 300 -1.26 -1.14 21.03
N VAL A 301 -1.11 -2.33 21.61
CA VAL A 301 -1.03 -2.54 23.06
C VAL A 301 0.35 -3.06 23.47
N ASP A 302 0.75 -4.22 22.94
CA ASP A 302 1.96 -4.95 23.31
C ASP A 302 2.72 -5.52 22.10
N GLY A 303 2.25 -5.21 20.89
CA GLY A 303 2.87 -5.57 19.63
C GLY A 303 3.73 -4.44 19.04
N ALA A 304 3.75 -4.35 17.71
CA ALA A 304 4.55 -3.34 17.02
C ALA A 304 3.91 -2.86 15.70
N ILE A 305 4.08 -1.58 15.39
CA ILE A 305 3.60 -0.99 14.13
C ILE A 305 4.74 -0.23 13.47
N LEU A 306 5.12 -0.60 12.25
CA LEU A 306 5.93 0.28 11.41
C LEU A 306 5.01 1.30 10.75
N TYR A 307 5.32 2.58 10.89
CA TYR A 307 4.48 3.65 10.37
C TYR A 307 5.32 4.65 9.58
N ILE A 308 5.34 4.50 8.25
CA ILE A 308 6.16 5.33 7.37
C ILE A 308 5.26 6.32 6.62
N TYR A 309 5.69 7.56 6.45
CA TYR A 309 5.06 8.54 5.56
C TYR A 309 6.07 9.60 5.09
N GLY A 310 5.75 10.36 4.06
CA GLY A 310 6.57 11.44 3.52
C GLY A 310 6.24 12.82 4.12
N GLU A 311 7.27 13.66 4.27
CA GLU A 311 7.13 15.03 4.77
C GLU A 311 6.17 15.89 3.94
N ARG A 312 6.10 15.63 2.63
CA ARG A 312 5.38 16.43 1.64
C ARG A 312 4.05 15.81 1.22
N GLU A 313 3.61 14.76 1.92
CA GLU A 313 2.32 14.13 1.65
C GLU A 313 1.15 15.06 1.99
N LEU A 314 0.14 15.07 1.12
CA LEU A 314 -1.16 15.65 1.43
C LEU A 314 -1.91 14.87 2.52
N LEU A 315 -1.56 13.61 2.78
CA LEU A 315 -2.12 12.82 3.89
C LEU A 315 -1.43 13.07 5.23
N ARG A 316 -0.29 13.76 5.25
CA ARG A 316 0.57 13.93 6.44
C ARG A 316 -0.19 14.35 7.68
N GLY A 317 -1.07 15.35 7.56
CA GLY A 317 -1.82 15.87 8.70
C GLY A 317 -2.71 14.80 9.35
N SER A 318 -3.40 14.00 8.53
CA SER A 318 -4.23 12.89 9.01
C SER A 318 -3.39 11.77 9.64
N GLN A 319 -2.24 11.48 9.03
CA GLN A 319 -1.32 10.44 9.47
C GLN A 319 -0.68 10.78 10.82
N GLU A 320 -0.19 12.00 10.99
CA GLU A 320 0.39 12.48 12.24
C GLU A 320 -0.66 12.56 13.35
N LEU A 321 -1.87 13.03 13.05
CA LEU A 321 -2.98 13.05 14.01
C LEU A 321 -3.31 11.64 14.51
N PHE A 322 -3.41 10.67 13.60
CA PHE A 322 -3.70 9.28 13.95
C PHE A 322 -2.60 8.69 14.85
N ALA A 323 -1.33 8.80 14.43
CA ALA A 323 -0.21 8.30 15.22
C ALA A 323 -0.17 8.95 16.61
N LYS A 324 -0.30 10.29 16.69
CA LYS A 324 -0.30 11.03 17.96
C LYS A 324 -1.37 10.54 18.94
N GLU A 325 -2.56 10.23 18.45
CA GLU A 325 -3.68 9.87 19.32
C GLU A 325 -3.72 8.38 19.66
N LYS A 326 -3.28 7.51 18.74
CA LYS A 326 -3.45 6.05 18.88
C LYS A 326 -2.17 5.33 19.29
N ASP A 327 -1.00 5.95 19.18
CA ASP A 327 0.25 5.36 19.67
C ASP A 327 0.33 5.47 21.20
N LYS A 328 0.49 4.31 21.85
CA LYS A 328 0.78 4.20 23.29
C LYS A 328 2.18 3.61 23.55
N GLY A 329 3.08 3.71 22.58
CA GLY A 329 4.46 3.26 22.65
C GLY A 329 4.79 2.06 21.74
N THR A 330 3.91 1.70 20.81
CA THR A 330 4.12 0.55 19.90
C THR A 330 4.50 0.97 18.47
N PHE A 331 4.37 2.26 18.12
CA PHE A 331 4.70 2.74 16.78
C PHE A 331 6.20 3.00 16.63
N THR A 332 6.78 2.47 15.57
CA THR A 332 8.03 2.92 14.99
C THR A 332 7.71 3.87 13.84
N THR A 333 7.51 5.15 14.16
CA THR A 333 7.13 6.17 13.17
C THR A 333 8.35 6.75 12.46
N LYS A 334 8.31 6.80 11.12
CA LYS A 334 9.38 7.33 10.26
C LYS A 334 8.79 8.28 9.22
N MET A 335 9.11 9.57 9.33
CA MET A 335 8.79 10.55 8.28
C MET A 335 9.99 10.68 7.34
N GLN A 336 9.82 10.39 6.05
CA GLN A 336 10.86 10.62 5.03
C GLN A 336 10.98 12.12 4.73
N PRO A 337 12.13 12.76 5.02
CA PRO A 337 12.36 14.15 4.67
C PRO A 337 12.23 14.35 3.16
N GLY A 338 11.47 15.36 2.75
CA GLY A 338 11.14 15.63 1.35
C GLY A 338 10.34 14.56 0.62
N GLY A 339 9.98 13.47 1.29
CA GLY A 339 9.27 12.34 0.70
C GLY A 339 7.86 12.71 0.26
N ILE A 340 7.43 12.12 -0.85
CA ILE A 340 6.06 12.21 -1.39
C ILE A 340 5.26 10.97 -1.02
N HIS A 341 3.96 11.00 -1.30
CA HIS A 341 3.06 9.88 -1.01
C HIS A 341 3.53 8.63 -1.72
N ASP A 342 3.67 7.57 -0.92
CA ASP A 342 4.03 6.25 -1.36
C ASP A 342 5.41 6.15 -2.05
N ALA A 343 6.37 6.96 -1.58
CA ALA A 343 7.72 7.04 -2.15
C ALA A 343 8.40 5.66 -2.32
N MET A 344 8.13 4.70 -1.44
CA MET A 344 8.61 3.33 -1.56
C MET A 344 8.19 2.66 -2.88
N PHE A 345 6.92 2.76 -3.26
CA PHE A 345 6.36 2.15 -4.47
C PHE A 345 6.28 3.12 -5.66
N VAL A 346 6.69 4.38 -5.49
CA VAL A 346 6.70 5.39 -6.58
C VAL A 346 8.11 5.75 -7.02
N VAL A 347 9.05 5.87 -6.08
CA VAL A 347 10.40 6.41 -6.28
C VAL A 347 11.44 5.32 -6.09
N ASP A 348 11.51 4.73 -4.89
CA ASP A 348 12.54 3.75 -4.54
C ASP A 348 12.48 2.52 -5.46
N VAL A 349 11.26 2.13 -5.84
CA VAL A 349 11.01 1.02 -6.75
C VAL A 349 11.63 1.20 -8.14
N LEU A 350 11.89 2.45 -8.57
CA LEU A 350 12.42 2.72 -9.91
C LEU A 350 13.86 2.22 -10.06
N ASP A 351 14.57 2.04 -8.95
CA ASP A 351 15.91 1.45 -8.94
C ASP A 351 15.89 -0.08 -9.00
N ILE A 352 14.74 -0.71 -8.75
CA ILE A 352 14.64 -2.17 -8.66
C ILE A 352 13.84 -2.79 -9.82
N ASN A 353 12.98 -2.03 -10.49
CA ASN A 353 12.00 -2.56 -11.44
C ASN A 353 12.60 -3.13 -12.76
N LEU A 354 13.88 -2.87 -13.04
CA LEU A 354 14.62 -3.38 -14.20
C LEU A 354 15.56 -4.52 -13.82
N LYS A 355 16.00 -5.30 -14.82
CA LYS A 355 16.88 -6.47 -14.62
C LYS A 355 18.15 -6.18 -13.81
N LYS A 356 18.80 -5.04 -14.05
CA LYS A 356 19.98 -4.60 -13.27
C LYS A 356 19.61 -4.35 -11.81
N GLY A 357 18.53 -3.59 -11.59
CA GLY A 357 17.98 -3.32 -10.26
C GLY A 357 17.64 -4.58 -9.48
N MET A 358 16.96 -5.54 -10.11
CA MET A 358 16.66 -6.83 -9.49
C MET A 358 17.92 -7.62 -9.09
N ALA A 359 19.03 -7.51 -9.84
CA ALA A 359 20.29 -8.12 -9.42
C ALA A 359 20.90 -7.40 -8.19
N ASP A 360 20.81 -6.07 -8.16
CA ASP A 360 21.27 -5.25 -7.03
C ASP A 360 20.44 -5.51 -5.75
N VAL A 361 19.14 -5.79 -5.91
CA VAL A 361 18.23 -6.19 -4.82
C VAL A 361 18.61 -7.52 -4.19
N VAL A 362 19.02 -8.51 -4.98
CA VAL A 362 19.51 -9.80 -4.44
C VAL A 362 20.71 -9.59 -3.51
N ALA A 363 21.58 -8.62 -3.84
CA ALA A 363 22.71 -8.21 -3.02
C ALA A 363 22.32 -7.30 -1.83
N GLY A 364 21.04 -7.00 -1.63
CA GLY A 364 20.52 -6.21 -0.52
C GLY A 364 20.83 -4.71 -0.61
N LYS A 365 21.28 -4.19 -1.76
CA LYS A 365 21.73 -2.78 -1.87
C LYS A 365 20.63 -1.77 -1.56
N HIS A 366 19.38 -2.10 -1.86
CA HIS A 366 18.24 -1.24 -1.58
C HIS A 366 17.93 -1.13 -0.08
N ARG A 367 18.53 -1.96 0.80
CA ARG A 367 18.41 -1.80 2.27
C ARG A 367 18.99 -0.48 2.78
N SER A 368 19.87 0.19 2.02
CA SER A 368 20.34 1.53 2.39
C SER A 368 19.32 2.64 2.11
N LYS A 369 18.25 2.35 1.37
CA LYS A 369 17.17 3.32 1.09
C LYS A 369 16.30 3.50 2.32
N PHE A 370 15.71 4.68 2.46
CA PHE A 370 14.91 5.05 3.63
C PHE A 370 13.77 4.06 3.90
N ASN A 371 12.91 3.79 2.92
CA ASN A 371 11.72 2.96 3.13
C ASN A 371 12.07 1.47 3.24
N PHE A 372 12.80 0.93 2.26
CA PHE A 372 13.18 -0.49 2.27
C PHE A 372 14.06 -0.86 3.46
N GLY A 373 15.00 0.02 3.85
CA GLY A 373 15.82 -0.17 5.04
C GLY A 373 14.96 -0.22 6.31
N ALA A 374 14.05 0.73 6.49
CA ALA A 374 13.13 0.75 7.63
C ALA A 374 12.23 -0.50 7.69
N VAL A 375 11.69 -0.95 6.55
CA VAL A 375 10.89 -2.19 6.48
C VAL A 375 11.74 -3.41 6.80
N GLY A 376 12.94 -3.51 6.22
CA GLY A 376 13.87 -4.61 6.45
C GLY A 376 14.29 -4.73 7.92
N GLU A 377 14.81 -3.64 8.51
CA GLU A 377 15.18 -3.58 9.94
C GLU A 377 14.00 -3.88 10.87
N PHE A 378 12.81 -3.40 10.49
CA PHE A 378 11.61 -3.67 11.25
C PHE A 378 11.26 -5.16 11.20
N LEU A 379 11.18 -5.77 10.02
CA LEU A 379 10.87 -7.20 9.90
C LEU A 379 11.95 -8.08 10.53
N ASP A 380 13.23 -7.73 10.38
CA ASP A 380 14.34 -8.47 10.96
C ASP A 380 14.22 -8.60 12.48
N SER A 381 13.75 -7.57 13.18
CA SER A 381 13.59 -7.67 14.65
C SER A 381 12.37 -8.49 15.10
N ARG A 382 11.56 -9.01 14.18
CA ARG A 382 10.34 -9.80 14.46
C ARG A 382 10.35 -11.18 13.83
N LEU A 383 11.36 -11.51 13.03
CA LEU A 383 11.67 -12.85 12.52
C LEU A 383 12.87 -13.40 13.30
#